data_AF-Q58557-F1
#
_entry.id   AF-Q58557-F1
#
_cell.length_a   1.000
_cell.length_b   1.000
_cell.length_c   1.000
_cell.angle_alpha   90.00
_cell.angle_beta   90.00
_cell.angle_gamma   90.00
#
_symmetry.space_group_name_H-M   'P 1'
#
loop_
_entity.id
_entity.type
_entity.pdbx_description
1 polymer ?
#
loop_
_entity_poly.entity_id
_entity_poly.type
_entity_poly.pdbx_seq_one_letter_code
_entity_poly.pdbx_strand_id
1 'polypeptide(L)'
;MWGIQHFGDFMEKWELKKLAVCFNCKKEADQIIEIYTNQAFVKCSNCGATRYYILRRVGIEDESIIEDEKNKKHKYEPWFLEKTAVCFNCKKEATQDIAITETKMIVRCRNCGFTRVYQFHILDIPENK
;
A
#
# COMPACT_ATOMS: atom_id res chain seq x y z
N MET A 1 -19.81 -20.14 31.04
CA MET A 1 -20.00 -19.66 29.65
C MET A 1 -18.69 -19.82 28.92
N TRP A 2 -18.63 -20.75 27.96
CA TRP A 2 -17.52 -20.83 27.02
C TRP A 2 -17.71 -19.70 26.01
N GLY A 3 -17.00 -18.59 26.20
CA GLY A 3 -16.78 -17.62 25.15
C GLY A 3 -15.56 -18.07 24.37
N ILE A 4 -15.75 -18.81 23.27
CA ILE A 4 -14.70 -18.91 22.26
C ILE A 4 -14.66 -17.52 21.62
N GLN A 5 -13.77 -16.68 22.15
CA GLN A 5 -13.45 -15.41 21.56
C GLN A 5 -12.87 -15.73 20.20
N HIS A 6 -13.66 -15.51 19.14
CA HIS A 6 -13.18 -15.59 17.78
C HIS A 6 -12.02 -14.60 17.66
N PHE A 7 -10.78 -15.09 17.79
CA PHE A 7 -9.54 -14.44 17.34
C PHE A 7 -9.48 -14.43 15.80
N GLY A 8 -10.63 -14.18 15.16
CA GLY A 8 -10.66 -13.64 13.82
C GLY A 8 -10.49 -12.15 13.98
N ASP A 9 -9.26 -11.69 14.23
CA ASP A 9 -8.89 -10.32 13.90
C ASP A 9 -9.27 -10.14 12.43
N PHE A 10 -10.44 -9.55 12.19
CA PHE A 10 -10.83 -9.06 10.89
C PHE A 10 -9.77 -8.04 10.50
N MET A 11 -8.72 -8.51 9.82
CA MET A 11 -7.56 -7.70 9.48
C MET A 11 -8.06 -6.53 8.65
N GLU A 12 -7.90 -5.31 9.19
CA GLU A 12 -8.44 -4.10 8.59
C GLU A 12 -7.84 -3.90 7.19
N LYS A 13 -8.66 -4.10 6.16
CA LYS A 13 -8.35 -3.74 4.79
C LYS A 13 -8.42 -2.23 4.67
N TRP A 14 -7.37 -1.59 4.16
CA TRP A 14 -7.47 -0.20 3.72
C TRP A 14 -7.73 -0.12 2.23
N GLU A 15 -8.70 0.70 1.85
CA GLU A 15 -8.98 1.03 0.46
C GLU A 15 -8.75 2.53 0.27
N LEU A 16 -7.89 2.88 -0.69
CA LEU A 16 -7.61 4.25 -1.11
C LEU A 16 -7.82 4.36 -2.61
N LYS A 17 -8.00 5.60 -3.11
CA LYS A 17 -8.08 5.89 -4.53
C LYS A 17 -7.14 7.03 -4.88
N LYS A 18 -6.48 6.91 -6.03
CA LYS A 18 -5.68 7.98 -6.63
C LYS A 18 -6.04 8.13 -8.09
N LEU A 19 -6.49 9.32 -8.49
CA LEU A 19 -6.61 9.66 -9.91
C LEU A 19 -5.20 9.82 -10.50
N ALA A 20 -4.86 9.01 -11.50
CA ALA A 20 -3.56 9.04 -12.18
C ALA A 20 -3.62 8.35 -13.56
N VAL A 21 -2.62 8.61 -14.39
CA VAL A 21 -2.46 7.92 -15.68
C VAL A 21 -2.05 6.47 -15.45
N CYS A 22 -2.87 5.54 -15.96
CA CYS A 22 -2.57 4.12 -15.85
C CYS A 22 -1.32 3.74 -16.67
N PHE A 23 -0.38 3.02 -16.03
CA PHE A 23 0.83 2.54 -16.70
C PHE A 23 0.55 1.61 -17.89
N ASN A 24 -0.59 0.90 -17.89
CA ASN A 24 -0.98 -0.03 -18.95
C ASN A 24 -1.76 0.69 -20.06
N CYS A 25 -2.99 1.16 -19.77
CA CYS A 25 -3.87 1.71 -20.81
C CYS A 25 -3.67 3.20 -21.13
N LYS A 26 -2.77 3.89 -20.41
CA LYS A 26 -2.42 5.31 -20.63
C LYS A 26 -3.57 6.31 -20.44
N LYS A 27 -4.74 5.86 -19.99
CA LYS A 27 -5.87 6.73 -19.63
C LYS A 27 -5.72 7.21 -18.20
N GLU A 28 -6.13 8.45 -17.94
CA GLU A 28 -6.36 8.93 -16.57
C GLU A 28 -7.59 8.22 -16.01
N ALA A 29 -7.43 7.55 -14.87
CA ALA A 29 -8.48 6.77 -14.24
C ALA A 29 -8.14 6.55 -12.76
N ASP A 30 -9.16 6.27 -11.95
CA ASP A 30 -8.95 5.86 -10.56
C ASP A 30 -8.04 4.63 -10.49
N GLN A 31 -6.96 4.77 -9.72
CA GLN A 31 -6.10 3.68 -9.29
C GLN A 31 -6.56 3.28 -7.89
N ILE A 32 -7.24 2.14 -7.81
CA ILE A 32 -7.78 1.58 -6.57
C ILE A 32 -6.65 0.86 -5.85
N ILE A 33 -6.34 1.30 -4.64
CA ILE A 33 -5.24 0.80 -3.82
C ILE A 33 -5.86 0.04 -2.66
N GLU A 34 -5.56 -1.25 -2.54
CA GLU A 34 -5.97 -2.07 -1.40
C GLU A 34 -4.76 -2.56 -0.63
N ILE A 35 -4.75 -2.33 0.68
CA ILE A 35 -3.65 -2.69 1.57
C ILE A 35 -4.16 -3.66 2.63
N TYR A 36 -3.59 -4.85 2.66
CA TYR A 36 -3.83 -5.90 3.64
C TYR A 36 -2.60 -6.08 4.52
N THR A 37 -2.69 -6.94 5.54
CA THR A 37 -1.56 -7.22 6.44
C THR A 37 -0.33 -7.74 5.70
N ASN A 38 -0.51 -8.72 4.82
CA ASN A 38 0.55 -9.48 4.15
C ASN A 38 0.69 -9.18 2.64
N GLN A 39 -0.23 -8.43 2.06
CA GLN A 39 -0.21 -8.06 0.64
C GLN A 39 -0.84 -6.70 0.40
N ALA A 40 -0.58 -6.13 -0.76
CA ALA A 40 -1.27 -4.93 -1.25
C ALA A 40 -1.38 -5.00 -2.77
N PHE A 41 -2.31 -4.27 -3.36
CA PHE A 41 -2.40 -4.15 -4.81
C PHE A 41 -2.93 -2.80 -5.27
N VAL A 42 -2.60 -2.47 -6.53
CA VAL A 42 -3.04 -1.27 -7.22
C VAL A 42 -3.71 -1.69 -8.52
N LYS A 43 -4.99 -1.37 -8.68
CA LYS A 43 -5.82 -1.74 -9.83
C LYS A 43 -6.34 -0.52 -10.56
N CYS A 44 -6.14 -0.46 -11.87
CA CYS A 44 -6.75 0.58 -12.70
C CYS A 44 -8.24 0.33 -12.89
N SER A 45 -9.09 1.29 -12.56
CA SER A 45 -10.55 1.19 -12.73
C SER A 45 -10.97 1.07 -14.20
N ASN A 46 -10.21 1.67 -15.12
CA ASN A 46 -10.50 1.62 -16.55
C ASN A 46 -10.15 0.27 -17.18
N CYS A 47 -8.87 -0.14 -17.18
CA CYS A 47 -8.44 -1.36 -17.89
C CYS A 47 -8.34 -2.61 -17.02
N GLY A 48 -8.45 -2.48 -15.69
CA GLY A 48 -8.32 -3.61 -14.77
C GLY A 48 -6.90 -4.15 -14.55
N ALA A 49 -5.88 -3.60 -15.24
CA ALA A 49 -4.49 -3.96 -14.97
C ALA A 49 -4.16 -3.75 -13.49
N THR A 50 -3.60 -4.78 -12.85
CA THR A 50 -3.41 -4.86 -11.41
C THR A 50 -1.97 -5.23 -11.06
N ARG A 51 -1.29 -4.38 -10.29
CA ARG A 51 0.02 -4.71 -9.69
C ARG A 51 -0.19 -5.26 -8.29
N TYR A 52 0.40 -6.42 -8.00
CA TYR A 52 0.37 -7.04 -6.69
C TYR A 52 1.72 -6.89 -6.00
N TYR A 53 1.68 -6.63 -4.70
CA TYR A 53 2.82 -6.46 -3.81
C TYR A 53 2.67 -7.40 -2.61
N ILE A 54 3.75 -8.07 -2.21
CA ILE A 54 3.76 -9.02 -1.10
C ILE A 54 4.67 -8.49 0.00
N LEU A 55 4.24 -8.60 1.25
CA LEU A 55 5.01 -8.17 2.42
C LEU A 55 6.36 -8.91 2.45
N ARG A 56 7.46 -8.16 2.54
CA ARG A 56 8.82 -8.70 2.60
C ARG A 56 9.58 -8.31 3.86
N ARG A 57 9.30 -7.14 4.43
CA ARG A 57 9.96 -6.64 5.63
C ARG A 57 8.97 -5.92 6.53
N VAL A 58 9.14 -6.14 7.83
CA VAL A 58 8.45 -5.42 8.90
C VAL A 58 9.51 -4.96 9.89
N GLY A 59 9.43 -3.72 10.36
CA GLY A 59 10.42 -3.15 11.29
C GLY A 59 10.03 -1.78 11.81
N ILE A 60 10.90 -1.18 12.62
CA ILE A 60 10.82 0.23 12.99
C ILE A 60 11.82 0.98 12.10
N GLU A 61 11.34 1.98 11.38
CA GLU A 61 12.13 2.79 10.46
C GLU A 61 11.85 4.27 10.74
N ASP A 62 12.85 5.12 10.54
CA ASP A 62 12.66 6.57 10.58
C ASP A 62 12.07 7.10 9.24
N GLU A 63 11.91 8.42 9.13
CA GLU A 63 11.30 9.05 7.96
C GLU A 63 12.15 8.94 6.69
N SER A 64 13.45 8.66 6.80
CA SER A 64 14.36 8.52 5.65
C SER A 64 13.90 7.45 4.67
N ILE A 65 13.20 6.41 5.13
CA ILE A 65 12.70 5.36 4.23
C ILE A 65 11.68 5.89 3.21
N ILE A 66 10.93 6.94 3.54
CA ILE A 66 10.01 7.62 2.62
C ILE A 66 10.77 8.67 1.80
N GLU A 67 11.65 9.42 2.45
CA GLU A 67 12.42 10.52 1.83
C GLU A 67 13.40 10.00 0.76
N ASP A 68 14.01 8.85 1.00
CA ASP A 68 14.83 8.14 0.04
C ASP A 68 14.04 7.80 -1.24
N GLU A 69 12.75 7.46 -1.12
CA GLU A 69 11.93 7.18 -2.30
C GLU A 69 11.55 8.46 -3.05
N LYS A 70 11.40 9.60 -2.37
CA LYS A 70 11.19 10.90 -3.04
C LYS A 70 12.41 11.31 -3.88
N ASN A 71 13.61 10.96 -3.43
CA ASN A 71 14.87 11.35 -4.06
C ASN A 71 15.40 10.33 -5.09
N LYS A 72 14.82 9.12 -5.14
CA LYS A 72 15.20 8.09 -6.11
C LYS A 72 14.59 8.36 -7.48
N LYS A 73 15.32 7.96 -8.53
CA LYS A 73 14.81 7.91 -9.90
C LYS A 73 13.93 6.69 -10.07
N HIS A 74 12.67 6.90 -10.46
CA HIS A 74 11.70 5.84 -10.74
C HIS A 74 11.36 5.76 -12.22
N LYS A 75 10.89 4.60 -12.67
CA LYS A 75 10.41 4.39 -14.04
C LYS A 75 9.06 5.07 -14.28
N TYR A 76 8.24 5.15 -13.26
CA TYR A 76 6.94 5.82 -13.26
C TYR A 76 6.87 6.79 -12.09
N GLU A 77 5.97 7.77 -12.14
CA GLU A 77 5.75 8.70 -11.03
C GLU A 77 5.40 7.93 -9.74
N PRO A 78 6.19 8.05 -8.65
CA PRO A 78 5.84 7.47 -7.37
C PRO A 78 4.72 8.26 -6.70
N TRP A 79 3.89 7.60 -5.90
CA TRP A 79 2.83 8.27 -5.13
C TRP A 79 3.15 8.26 -3.64
N PHE A 80 2.94 9.40 -3.01
CA PHE A 80 3.07 9.58 -1.57
C PHE A 80 1.70 10.00 -1.04
N LEU A 81 1.07 9.11 -0.28
CA LEU A 81 -0.28 9.27 0.26
C LEU A 81 -0.24 9.18 1.79
N GLU A 82 -1.30 9.61 2.43
CA GLU A 82 -1.46 9.55 3.88
C GLU A 82 -2.79 8.92 4.25
N LYS A 83 -2.82 8.20 5.37
CA LYS A 83 -4.07 7.71 5.98
C LYS A 83 -4.00 7.79 7.50
N THR A 84 -5.01 8.35 8.14
CA THR A 84 -5.19 8.20 9.59
C THR A 84 -5.78 6.81 9.89
N ALA A 85 -5.11 6.07 10.77
CA ALA A 85 -5.53 4.75 11.22
C ALA A 85 -4.90 4.40 12.57
N VAL A 86 -5.45 3.39 13.26
CA VAL A 86 -4.83 2.82 14.46
C VAL A 86 -3.60 2.02 14.06
N CYS A 87 -2.45 2.39 14.60
CA CYS A 87 -1.19 1.70 14.31
C CYS A 87 -1.16 0.30 14.95
N PHE A 88 -0.82 -0.73 14.16
CA PHE A 88 -0.67 -2.11 14.65
C PHE A 88 0.33 -2.25 15.80
N ASN A 89 1.40 -1.45 15.81
CA ASN A 89 2.45 -1.51 16.82
C ASN A 89 2.13 -0.66 18.05
N CYS A 90 2.02 0.66 17.89
CA CYS A 90 1.85 1.57 19.04
C CYS A 90 0.41 1.73 19.53
N LYS A 91 -0.58 1.15 18.83
CA LYS A 91 -2.02 1.20 19.15
C LYS A 91 -2.63 2.60 19.22
N LYS A 92 -1.90 3.64 18.83
CA LYS A 92 -2.40 5.01 18.70
C LYS A 92 -3.02 5.22 17.32
N GLU A 93 -4.07 6.03 17.26
CA GLU A 93 -4.51 6.65 16.02
C GLU A 93 -3.43 7.63 15.56
N ALA A 94 -2.87 7.40 14.37
CA ALA A 94 -1.75 8.18 13.85
C ALA A 94 -1.75 8.18 12.32
N THR A 95 -1.18 9.24 11.73
CA THR A 95 -0.93 9.29 10.29
C THR A 95 0.01 8.16 9.86
N GLN A 96 -0.41 7.44 8.82
CA GLN A 96 0.34 6.41 8.14
C GLN A 96 0.82 6.97 6.81
N ASP A 97 2.12 7.09 6.65
CA ASP A 97 2.78 7.47 5.40
C ASP A 97 2.76 6.28 4.45
N ILE A 98 2.28 6.47 3.23
CA ILE A 98 2.20 5.43 2.21
C ILE A 98 2.98 5.87 0.98
N ALA A 99 4.10 5.20 0.69
CA ALA A 99 4.83 5.38 -0.56
C ALA A 99 4.52 4.21 -1.50
N ILE A 100 4.16 4.51 -2.75
CA ILE A 100 3.84 3.51 -3.79
C ILE A 100 4.73 3.79 -4.99
N THR A 101 5.56 2.82 -5.35
CA THR A 101 6.42 2.87 -6.54
C THR A 101 6.13 1.66 -7.42
N GLU A 102 6.79 1.58 -8.58
CA GLU A 102 6.69 0.41 -9.45
C GLU A 102 7.34 -0.86 -8.87
N THR A 103 8.22 -0.72 -7.88
CA THR A 103 8.93 -1.85 -7.28
C THR A 103 8.44 -2.21 -5.89
N LYS A 104 7.86 -1.28 -5.13
CA LYS A 104 7.43 -1.54 -3.76
C LYS A 104 6.32 -0.60 -3.28
N MET A 105 5.70 -1.00 -2.17
CA MET A 105 4.83 -0.15 -1.36
C MET A 105 5.36 -0.13 0.07
N ILE A 106 5.44 1.04 0.68
CA ILE A 106 5.88 1.24 2.06
C ILE A 106 4.72 1.84 2.83
N VAL A 107 4.40 1.27 3.99
CA VAL A 107 3.42 1.82 4.94
C VAL A 107 4.11 2.05 6.27
N ARG A 108 4.23 3.30 6.71
CA ARG A 108 4.96 3.69 7.92
C ARG A 108 4.06 4.49 8.86
N CYS A 109 4.00 4.10 10.14
CA CYS A 109 3.36 4.91 11.17
C CYS A 109 4.26 6.09 11.55
N ARG A 110 3.79 7.33 11.33
CA ARG A 110 4.55 8.55 11.66
C ARG A 110 4.87 8.68 13.16
N ASN A 111 4.01 8.15 14.03
CA ASN A 111 4.19 8.25 15.49
C ASN A 111 5.27 7.31 16.05
N CYS A 112 5.41 6.08 15.53
CA CYS A 112 6.33 5.09 16.13
C CYS A 112 7.33 4.46 15.15
N GLY A 113 7.29 4.83 13.87
CA GLY A 113 8.17 4.28 12.84
C GLY A 113 7.84 2.86 12.39
N PHE A 114 6.80 2.21 12.96
CA PHE A 114 6.41 0.87 12.51
C PHE A 114 6.08 0.86 11.03
N THR A 115 6.83 0.05 10.29
CA THR A 115 6.89 0.06 8.84
C THR A 115 6.70 -1.33 8.27
N ARG A 116 5.88 -1.42 7.23
CA ARG A 116 5.69 -2.60 6.39
C ARG A 116 6.15 -2.26 4.99
N VAL A 117 7.05 -3.09 4.45
CA VAL A 117 7.55 -2.95 3.07
C VAL A 117 7.06 -4.15 2.27
N TYR A 118 6.26 -3.85 1.25
CA TYR A 118 5.74 -4.81 0.29
C TYR A 118 6.52 -4.67 -1.00
N GLN A 119 7.02 -5.78 -1.54
CA GLN A 119 7.74 -5.79 -2.81
C GLN A 119 6.78 -6.22 -3.93
N PHE A 120 6.91 -5.59 -5.10
CA PHE A 120 6.24 -6.03 -6.32
C PHE A 120 6.43 -7.53 -6.53
N HIS A 121 5.35 -8.21 -6.87
CA HIS A 121 5.33 -9.66 -7.08
C HIS A 121 4.89 -10.02 -8.49
N ILE A 122 3.72 -9.57 -8.91
CA ILE A 122 3.15 -9.91 -10.22
C ILE A 122 2.31 -8.77 -10.78
N LEU A 123 2.23 -8.71 -12.10
CA LEU A 123 1.34 -7.87 -12.86
C LEU A 123 0.30 -8.74 -13.55
N ASP A 124 -0.98 -8.46 -13.29
CA ASP A 124 -2.11 -9.04 -14.00
C ASP A 124 -2.67 -8.01 -15.00
N ILE A 125 -2.87 -8.43 -16.24
CA ILE A 125 -3.50 -7.64 -17.28
C ILE A 125 -4.67 -8.47 -17.80
N PRO A 126 -5.92 -8.07 -17.50
CA PRO A 126 -7.08 -8.77 -18.02
C PRO A 126 -7.04 -8.82 -19.55
N GLU A 127 -7.13 -10.02 -20.11
CA GLU A 127 -7.37 -10.18 -21.54
C GLU A 127 -8.80 -9.74 -21.84
N ASN A 128 -8.96 -8.75 -22.73
CA ASN A 128 -10.24 -8.24 -23.24
C ASN A 128 -11.07 -7.37 -22.28
N LYS A 129 -10.94 -6.05 -22.43
CA LYS A 129 -12.00 -5.07 -22.18
C LYS A 129 -12.09 -4.10 -23.34
#